data_AF-A0A3C0GR32-F1
#
_entry.id   AF-A0A3C0GR32-F1
#
_cell.length_a   1.000
_cell.length_b   1.000
_cell.length_c   1.000
_cell.angle_alpha   90.00
_cell.angle_beta   90.00
_cell.angle_gamma   90.00
#
_symmetry.space_group_name_H-M   'P 1'
#
loop_
_entity.id
_entity.type
_entity.pdbx_description
1 polymer ?
#
loop_
_entity_poly.entity_id
_entity_poly.type
_entity_poly.pdbx_seq_one_letter_code
_entity_poly.pdbx_strand_id
1 'polypeptide(L)' 'MARPGTPAVEAAPIVYVVDDDHSVRAALEDLLASMGMQVRAFASIAAF' A
#
# COMPACT_ATOMS: atom_id res chain seq x y z
N MET A 1 -40.19 4.81 -1.84
CA MET A 1 -39.29 5.16 -0.73
C MET A 1 -38.25 4.04 -0.59
N ALA A 2 -37.05 4.22 -1.16
CA ALA A 2 -35.99 3.20 -1.16
C ALA A 2 -35.10 3.38 0.08
N ARG A 3 -34.75 2.27 0.74
CA ARG A 3 -33.83 2.24 1.89
C ARG A 3 -32.42 2.65 1.46
N PRO A 4 -31.69 3.50 2.21
CA PRO A 4 -30.29 3.76 1.93
C PRO A 4 -29.50 2.48 2.16
N GLY A 5 -28.82 1.98 1.11
CA GLY A 5 -27.87 0.88 1.23
C GLY A 5 -26.64 1.35 2.00
N THR A 6 -26.16 0.52 2.93
CA THR A 6 -24.89 0.74 3.62
C THR A 6 -23.78 0.96 2.57
N PRO A 7 -22.97 2.03 2.67
CA PRO A 7 -21.86 2.20 1.75
C PRO A 7 -20.94 0.98 1.87
N ALA A 8 -20.60 0.36 0.73
CA ALA A 8 -19.57 -0.65 0.68
C ALA A 8 -18.28 -0.03 1.22
N VAL A 9 -17.66 -0.67 2.21
CA VAL A 9 -16.36 -0.24 2.72
C VAL A 9 -15.36 -0.42 1.59
N GLU A 10 -14.97 0.68 0.94
CA GLU A 10 -13.94 0.67 -0.08
C GLU A 10 -12.63 0.27 0.59
N ALA A 11 -12.01 -0.82 0.12
CA ALA A 11 -10.74 -1.28 0.68
C ALA A 11 -9.70 -0.17 0.50
N ALA A 12 -8.95 0.13 1.56
CA ALA A 12 -7.87 1.12 1.49
C ALA A 12 -6.87 0.72 0.38
N PRO A 13 -6.38 1.68 -0.42
CA PRO A 13 -5.45 1.38 -1.50
C PRO A 13 -4.10 0.90 -0.94
N ILE A 14 -3.53 -0.12 -1.58
CA ILE A 14 -2.22 -0.69 -1.24
C ILE A 14 -1.19 -0.24 -2.28
N VAL A 15 -0.05 0.27 -1.81
CA VAL A 15 1.13 0.58 -2.62
C VAL A 15 2.09 -0.61 -2.58
N TYR A 16 2.46 -1.08 -3.76
CA TYR A 16 3.48 -2.13 -3.93
C TYR A 16 4.77 -1.50 -4.45
N VAL A 17 5.88 -1.73 -3.74
CA VAL A 17 7.21 -1.26 -4.12
C VAL A 17 8.05 -2.47 -4.51
N VAL A 18 8.64 -2.45 -5.70
CA VAL A 18 9.61 -3.45 -6.13
C VAL A 18 10.90 -2.72 -6.49
N ASP A 19 11.91 -2.89 -5.65
CA ASP A 19 13.20 -2.19 -5.76
C ASP A 19 14.28 -3.07 -5.13
N ASP A 20 15.42 -3.29 -5.79
CA ASP A 20 16.47 -4.17 -5.31
C ASP A 20 17.31 -3.55 -4.18
N ASP A 21 17.30 -2.23 -4.05
CA ASP A 21 18.04 -1.50 -3.03
C ASP A 21 17.27 -1.46 -1.69
N HIS A 22 17.90 -1.97 -0.63
CA HIS A 22 17.31 -1.99 0.71
C HIS A 22 17.06 -0.58 1.27
N SER A 23 17.99 0.35 1.05
CA SER A 23 17.88 1.71 1.58
C SER A 23 16.71 2.47 0.94
N VAL A 24 16.48 2.26 -0.36
CA VAL A 24 15.35 2.84 -1.09
C VAL A 24 14.03 2.27 -0.58
N ARG A 25 13.92 0.94 -0.43
CA ARG A 25 12.71 0.31 0.11
C ARG A 25 12.37 0.83 1.51
N ALA A 26 13.36 0.89 2.41
CA ALA A 26 13.15 1.37 3.78
C ALA A 26 12.67 2.83 3.80
N ALA A 27 13.30 3.71 3.01
CA ALA A 27 12.91 5.12 2.94
C ALA A 27 11.50 5.31 2.38
N LEU A 28 11.09 4.51 1.39
CA LEU A 28 9.74 4.56 0.82
C LEU A 28 8.69 4.01 1.78
N GLU A 29 8.99 2.93 2.51
CA GLU A 29 8.10 2.40 3.55
C GLU A 29 7.83 3.44 4.63
N ASP A 30 8.88 4.07 5.17
CA ASP A 30 8.76 5.11 6.19
C ASP A 30 7.96 6.33 5.70
N LEU A 31 8.26 6.82 4.48
CA LEU A 31 7.59 7.97 3.89
C LEU A 31 6.10 7.70 3.67
N LEU A 32 5.75 6.58 3.05
CA LEU A 32 4.38 6.29 2.67
C LEU A 32 3.54 5.87 3.89
N ALA A 33 4.14 5.18 4.87
CA ALA A 33 3.49 4.91 6.16
C ALA A 33 3.17 6.22 6.91
N SER A 34 4.03 7.24 6.83
CA SER A 34 3.77 8.55 7.42
C SER A 34 2.55 9.26 6.82
N MET A 35 2.18 8.90 5.59
CA MET A 35 0.98 9.40 4.89
C MET A 35 -0.27 8.54 5.17
N GLY A 36 -0.17 7.51 6.02
CA GLY A 36 -1.27 6.60 6.33
C GLY A 36 -1.58 5.59 5.22
N MET A 37 -0.64 5.37 4.30
CA MET A 37 -0.82 4.42 3.19
C MET A 37 -0.42 3.01 3.62
N GLN A 38 -1.08 2.01 3.04
CA GLN A 38 -0.66 0.61 3.16
C GLN A 38 0.45 0.34 2.16
N VAL A 39 1.58 -0.20 2.60
CA VAL A 39 2.76 -0.43 1.75
C VAL A 39 3.23 -1.87 1.89
N ARG A 40 3.67 -2.47 0.78
CA ARG A 40 4.38 -3.75 0.74
C ARG A 40 5.59 -3.62 -0.18
N ALA A 41 6.79 -3.81 0.34
CA ALA A 41 8.02 -3.70 -0.45
C ALA A 41 8.70 -5.07 -0.68
N PHE A 42 9.26 -5.25 -1.87
CA PHE A 42 9.91 -6.48 -2.30
C PHE A 42 11.22 -6.18 -3.02
N ALA A 43 12.23 -7.03 -2.83
CA ALA A 43 13.55 -6.85 -3.45
C ALA A 43 13.57 -7.17 -4.96
N SER A 44 12.57 -7.88 -5.47
CA SER A 44 12.46 -8.23 -6.88
C SER A 44 11.06 -8.74 -7.19
N ILE A 45 10.73 -8.85 -8.48
CA ILE A 45 9.47 -9.47 -8.94
C ILE A 45 9.37 -10.94 -8.50
N ALA A 46 10.49 -11.67 -8.43
CA ALA A 46 10.50 -13.05 -7.97
C ALA A 46 10.18 -13.18 -6.47
N ALA A 47 10.36 -12.11 -5.70
CA ALA A 47 10.06 -12.06 -4.28
C ALA A 47 8.63 -11.53 -3.98
N PHE A 48 7.93 -11.03 -5.00
CA PHE A 48 6.55 -10.54 -4.92
C PHE A 48 5.55 -11.70 -4.83
#